data_AF-A0A7Y3HR86-F1
#
_entry.id   AF-A0A7Y3HR86-F1
#
_cell.length_a   1.000
_cell.length_b   1.000
_cell.length_c   1.000
_cell.angle_alpha   90.00
_cell.angle_beta   90.00
_cell.angle_gamma   90.00
#
_symmetry.space_group_name_H-M   'P 1'
#
loop_
_entity.id
_entity.type
_entity.pdbx_description
1 polymer ?
#
loop_
_entity_poly.entity_id
_entity_poly.type
_entity_poly.pdbx_seq_one_letter_code
_entity_poly.pdbx_strand_id
1 'polypeptide(L)' 'DFIPEKYDTNPGTDGWRVRLEMARKWRDAVNKYGGDVTVVHLPEIGIKGNTHFPFSDLNNVEVANLMSKWLKEKGLD' A
#
# COMPACT_ATOMS: atom_id res chain seq x y z
N ASP A 1 -0.54 -9.49 3.26
CA ASP A 1 -0.49 -9.81 4.69
C ASP A 1 -1.62 -9.05 5.37
N PHE A 2 -2.38 -9.75 6.20
CA PHE A 2 -3.66 -9.37 6.83
C PHE A 2 -4.81 -8.85 5.94
N ILE A 3 -4.59 -8.50 4.67
CA ILE A 3 -5.64 -8.26 3.68
C ILE A 3 -5.98 -9.59 2.99
N PRO A 4 -7.24 -10.04 3.00
CA PRO A 4 -7.60 -11.34 2.42
C PRO A 4 -7.55 -11.27 0.89
N GLU A 5 -7.09 -12.33 0.24
CA GLU A 5 -7.04 -12.43 -1.23
C GLU A 5 -8.42 -12.72 -1.85
N LYS A 6 -9.29 -13.37 -1.07
CA LYS A 6 -10.64 -13.77 -1.47
C LYS A 6 -11.66 -13.09 -0.56
N TYR A 7 -12.93 -13.14 -0.98
CA TYR A 7 -14.03 -12.65 -0.18
C TYR A 7 -14.00 -13.23 1.24
N ASP A 8 -14.15 -12.36 2.23
CA ASP A 8 -14.31 -12.72 3.64
C ASP A 8 -15.74 -12.35 4.08
N THR A 9 -16.40 -13.22 4.84
CA THR A 9 -17.73 -12.94 5.37
C THR A 9 -17.70 -11.88 6.46
N ASN A 10 -16.55 -11.64 7.09
CA ASN A 10 -16.34 -10.52 7.99
C ASN A 10 -16.23 -9.21 7.20
N PRO A 11 -17.22 -8.30 7.28
CA PRO A 11 -17.21 -7.07 6.47
C PRO A 11 -16.04 -6.14 6.79
N GLY A 12 -15.54 -6.17 8.04
CA GLY A 12 -14.39 -5.37 8.45
C GLY A 12 -13.11 -5.80 7.73
N THR A 13 -12.88 -7.11 7.67
CA THR A 13 -11.72 -7.70 6.99
C THR A 13 -11.85 -7.60 5.46
N ASP A 14 -13.01 -7.94 4.90
CA ASP A 14 -13.26 -7.84 3.45
C ASP A 14 -13.16 -6.40 2.94
N GLY A 15 -13.54 -5.43 3.77
CA GLY A 15 -13.40 -4.02 3.46
C GLY A 15 -11.95 -3.62 3.13
N TRP A 16 -10.93 -4.28 3.67
CA TRP A 16 -9.54 -4.02 3.29
C TRP A 16 -9.19 -4.55 1.90
N ARG A 17 -9.71 -5.71 1.52
CA ARG A 17 -9.55 -6.28 0.18
C ARG A 17 -10.17 -5.36 -0.87
N VAL A 18 -11.40 -4.92 -0.65
CA VAL A 18 -12.10 -4.00 -1.56
C VAL A 18 -11.36 -2.67 -1.69
N ARG A 19 -10.83 -2.11 -0.59
CA ARG A 19 -10.02 -0.87 -0.63
C ARG A 19 -8.74 -1.04 -1.42
N LEU A 20 -8.01 -2.16 -1.26
CA LEU A 20 -6.81 -2.43 -2.05
C LEU A 20 -7.12 -2.58 -3.54
N GLU A 21 -8.19 -3.30 -3.88
CA GLU A 21 -8.65 -3.43 -5.26
C GLU A 21 -9.00 -2.06 -5.86
N MET A 22 -9.70 -1.22 -5.09
CA MET A 22 -10.08 0.12 -5.53
C MET A 22 -8.87 1.05 -5.70
N ALA A 23 -7.90 1.00 -4.80
CA ALA A 23 -6.66 1.77 -4.93
C ALA A 23 -5.92 1.41 -6.23
N ARG A 24 -5.85 0.13 -6.60
CA ARG A 24 -5.25 -0.32 -7.88
C ARG A 24 -6.01 0.19 -9.10
N LYS A 25 -7.34 0.07 -9.09
CA LYS A 25 -8.19 0.61 -10.17
C LYS A 25 -8.02 2.12 -10.33
N TRP A 26 -7.95 2.84 -9.21
CA TRP A 26 -7.69 4.29 -9.20
C TRP A 26 -6.31 4.63 -9.75
N ARG A 27 -5.25 3.94 -9.31
CA ARG A 27 -3.89 4.08 -9.86
C ARG A 27 -3.90 3.92 -11.37
N ASP A 28 -4.50 2.84 -11.87
CA ASP A 28 -4.53 2.55 -13.31
C ASP A 28 -5.29 3.63 -14.09
N ALA A 29 -6.39 4.13 -13.54
CA ALA A 29 -7.15 5.22 -14.13
C ALA A 29 -6.34 6.52 -14.18
N VAL A 30 -5.69 6.92 -13.09
CA VAL A 30 -4.87 8.15 -13.05
C VAL A 30 -3.68 8.04 -14.01
N ASN A 31 -2.97 6.91 -13.99
CA ASN A 31 -1.81 6.69 -14.86
C ASN A 31 -2.21 6.65 -16.35
N LYS A 32 -3.41 6.15 -16.68
CA LYS A 32 -3.96 6.19 -18.04
C LYS A 32 -4.08 7.62 -18.58
N TYR A 33 -4.28 8.62 -17.72
CA TYR A 33 -4.40 10.04 -18.11
C TYR A 33 -3.13 10.86 -17.84
N GLY A 34 -1.98 10.20 -17.72
CA GLY A 34 -0.67 10.86 -17.59
C GLY A 34 -0.29 11.25 -16.16
N GLY A 35 -1.00 10.75 -15.14
CA GLY A 35 -0.57 10.87 -13.76
C GLY A 35 0.53 9.85 -13.39
N ASP A 36 1.04 9.96 -12.17
CA ASP A 36 2.17 9.19 -11.66
C ASP A 36 1.84 8.64 -10.26
N VAL A 37 1.15 7.51 -10.24
CA VAL A 37 0.68 6.85 -9.03
C VAL A 37 1.33 5.47 -8.90
N THR A 38 1.79 5.18 -7.69
CA THR A 38 2.21 3.85 -7.25
C THR A 38 1.35 3.41 -6.06
N VAL A 39 0.82 2.19 -6.11
CA VAL A 39 0.16 1.53 -4.97
C VAL A 39 1.05 0.37 -4.55
N VAL A 40 1.55 0.41 -3.32
CA VAL A 40 2.44 -0.61 -2.76
C VAL A 40 1.68 -1.44 -1.74
N HIS A 41 1.52 -2.73 -2.01
CA HIS A 41 1.11 -3.70 -1.01
C HIS A 41 2.38 -4.26 -0.37
N LEU A 42 2.76 -3.76 0.82
CA LEU A 42 4.04 -4.05 1.49
C LEU A 42 4.50 -5.53 1.42
N PRO A 43 3.62 -6.52 1.61
CA PRO A 43 3.99 -7.93 1.57
C PRO A 43 4.46 -8.42 0.20
N GLU A 44 4.04 -7.77 -0.90
CA GLU A 44 4.51 -8.06 -2.27
C GLU A 44 5.96 -7.63 -2.49
N ILE A 45 6.49 -6.72 -1.65
CA ILE A 45 7.88 -6.26 -1.69
C ILE A 45 8.72 -6.81 -0.52
N GLY A 46 8.22 -7.82 0.19
CA GLY A 46 8.94 -8.49 1.27
C GLY A 46 8.76 -7.88 2.66
N ILE A 47 8.08 -6.74 2.79
CA ILE A 47 7.81 -6.07 4.07
C ILE A 47 6.50 -6.65 4.66
N LYS A 48 6.58 -7.38 5.78
CA LYS A 48 5.47 -8.18 6.34
C LYS A 48 5.17 -7.80 7.80
N GLY A 49 4.01 -8.21 8.29
CA GLY A 49 3.63 -7.99 9.70
C GLY A 49 3.12 -6.59 10.04
N ASN A 50 2.97 -5.69 9.05
CA ASN A 50 2.47 -4.35 9.28
C ASN A 50 0.97 -4.32 9.60
N THR A 51 0.59 -3.46 10.54
CA THR A 51 -0.79 -3.14 10.91
C THR A 51 -1.34 -2.03 10.00
N HIS A 52 -2.51 -1.48 10.35
CA HIS A 52 -3.02 -0.27 9.70
C HIS A 52 -2.15 0.98 9.97
N PHE A 53 -1.29 0.95 10.98
CA PHE A 53 -0.45 2.07 11.40
C PHE A 53 1.04 1.77 11.16
N PRO A 54 1.47 1.62 9.88
CA PRO A 54 2.84 1.22 9.55
C PRO A 54 3.91 2.24 9.99
N PHE A 55 3.53 3.49 10.25
CA PHE A 55 4.43 4.51 10.80
C PHE A 55 4.75 4.31 12.29
N SER A 56 3.97 3.49 13.01
CA SER A 56 4.16 3.18 14.43
C SER A 56 4.44 1.70 14.72
N ASP A 57 4.44 0.85 13.69
CA ASP A 57 4.81 -0.56 13.84
C ASP A 57 6.30 -0.72 14.23
N LEU A 58 6.67 -1.90 14.72
CA LEU A 58 8.05 -2.18 15.15
C LEU A 58 9.08 -2.07 14.02
N ASN A 59 8.66 -2.23 12.76
CA ASN A 59 9.49 -2.04 11.57
C ASN A 59 9.27 -0.67 10.90
N ASN A 60 8.75 0.34 11.62
CA ASN A 60 8.43 1.64 11.04
C ASN A 60 9.63 2.33 10.34
N VAL A 61 10.87 2.08 10.78
CA VAL A 61 12.07 2.59 10.12
C VAL A 61 12.24 2.00 8.72
N GLU A 62 11.86 0.75 8.49
CA GLU A 62 11.86 0.12 7.16
C GLU A 62 10.84 0.79 6.24
N VAL A 63 9.64 1.06 6.75
CA VAL A 63 8.58 1.79 6.04
C VAL A 63 9.01 3.23 5.74
N ALA A 64 9.65 3.90 6.70
CA ALA A 64 10.19 5.24 6.52
C ALA A 64 11.27 5.28 5.42
N ASN A 65 12.16 4.28 5.39
CA ASN A 65 13.17 4.16 4.34
C ASN A 65 12.55 3.95 2.95
N LEU A 66 11.49 3.16 2.84
CA LEU A 66 10.74 3.00 1.58
C LEU A 66 10.16 4.34 1.10
N MET A 67 9.53 5.10 2.01
CA MET A 67 8.99 6.43 1.71
C MET A 67 10.09 7.43 1.31
N SER A 68 11.18 7.50 2.06
CA SER A 68 12.32 8.38 1.76
C SER A 68 12.96 8.05 0.42
N LYS A 69 13.07 6.77 0.06
CA LYS A 69 13.56 6.37 -1.27
C LYS A 69 12.64 6.91 -2.37
N TRP A 70 11.33 6.78 -2.20
CA TRP A 70 10.36 7.29 -3.16
C TRP A 70 10.41 8.81 -3.30
N LEU A 71 10.56 9.56 -2.19
CA LEU A 71 10.72 11.02 -2.23
C LEU A 71 11.94 11.43 -3.08
N LYS A 72 13.08 10.74 -2.91
CA LYS A 72 14.30 11.03 -3.69
C LYS A 72 14.12 10.76 -5.17
N GLU A 73 13.47 9.64 -5.51
CA GLU A 73 13.14 9.30 -6.89
C GLU A 73 12.20 10.31 -7.55
N LYS A 74 11.39 11.03 -6.75
CA LYS A 74 10.51 12.11 -7.21
C LYS A 74 11.14 13.52 -7.12
N GLY A 75 12.35 13.65 -6.57
CA GLY A 75 12.99 14.94 -6.36
C GLY A 75 12.27 15.82 -5.33
N LEU A 76 11.72 15.21 -4.28
CA LEU A 76 10.94 15.88 -3.24
C LEU A 76 11.72 16.10 -1.92
N ASP A 77 12.98 15.66 -1.86
CA ASP A 77 13.97 15.88 -0.79
C ASP A 77 15.39 16.02 -1.35
#